data_AF-A0A381ZHT4-F1
#
_entry.id   AF-A0A381ZHT4-F1
#
_cell.length_a   1.000
_cell.length_b   1.000
_cell.length_c   1.000
_cell.angle_alpha   90.00
_cell.angle_beta   90.00
_cell.angle_gamma   90.00
#
_symmetry.space_group_name_H-M   'P 1'
#
loop_
_entity.id
_entity.type
_entity.pdbx_description
1 polymer ?
#
loop_
_entity_poly.entity_id
_entity_poly.type
_entity_poly.pdbx_seq_one_letter_code
_entity_poly.pdbx_strand_id
1 'polypeptide(L)'
;MFIVAFILINPVEKDAEIQAKAEFMIIMEWDDQSAYDIDLWMQDPVGNVVGFPNMHAGLLHLDKDDLGQSNDRVVLADGTTKTIFLNREVMTIRGIVPGEYIVNNHLYSMKGTQQKGPIEVTTKVIKLNPFGEIHAGQVTLTTHGQEETIIRFTIDPSGYVKSKNRLKKRFAGQRQPGGYMTSQGSASHSSFDTYHDVEGEQMQGDPADDDEVHSGTEGSHYNPGAGFDSTPSPPTDPNAKEEEERRGRQDYEPGMGGF
;
A
#
# COMPACT_ATOMS: atom_id res chain seq x y z
N MET A 1 -44.44 -44.94 25.51
CA MET A 1 -43.63 -43.73 25.80
C MET A 1 -42.45 -43.68 24.83
N PHE A 2 -42.55 -42.96 23.72
CA PHE A 2 -41.46 -42.91 22.72
C PHE A 2 -41.23 -41.52 22.09
N ILE A 3 -42.07 -40.54 22.41
CA ILE A 3 -42.02 -39.20 21.79
C ILE A 3 -41.16 -38.21 22.61
N VAL A 4 -40.97 -38.47 23.91
CA VAL A 4 -40.20 -37.58 24.81
C VAL A 4 -38.69 -37.62 24.54
N ALA A 5 -38.18 -38.71 23.95
CA ALA A 5 -36.75 -38.88 23.69
C ALA A 5 -36.21 -37.92 22.61
N PHE A 6 -37.02 -37.58 21.59
CA PHE A 6 -36.57 -36.72 20.49
C PHE A 6 -36.57 -35.23 20.85
N ILE A 7 -37.40 -34.80 21.82
CA ILE A 7 -37.44 -33.41 22.31
C ILE A 7 -36.17 -33.07 23.13
N LEU A 8 -35.56 -34.07 23.77
CA LEU A 8 -34.30 -33.92 24.51
C LEU A 8 -33.06 -33.92 23.61
N ILE A 9 -33.21 -34.20 22.31
CA ILE A 9 -32.16 -33.96 21.31
C ILE A 9 -32.40 -32.54 20.77
N ASN A 10 -32.28 -31.54 21.65
CA ASN A 10 -31.90 -30.23 21.17
C ASN A 10 -30.40 -30.33 20.91
N PRO A 11 -29.92 -30.38 19.66
CA PRO A 11 -28.48 -30.36 19.43
C PRO A 11 -27.99 -29.06 20.05
N VAL A 12 -27.23 -29.16 21.12
CA VAL A 12 -26.48 -28.02 21.63
C VAL A 12 -25.62 -27.62 20.44
N GLU A 13 -25.93 -26.48 19.81
CA GLU A 13 -25.05 -25.90 18.81
C GLU A 13 -23.70 -25.79 19.52
N LYS A 14 -22.78 -26.68 19.16
CA LYS A 14 -21.39 -26.41 19.42
C LYS A 14 -21.14 -25.20 18.56
N ASP A 15 -21.12 -24.02 19.18
CA ASP A 15 -20.56 -22.83 18.57
C ASP A 15 -19.30 -23.33 17.88
N ALA A 16 -19.29 -23.27 16.55
CA ALA A 16 -18.07 -23.49 15.82
C ALA A 16 -17.19 -22.35 16.32
N GLU A 17 -16.31 -22.67 17.27
CA GLU A 17 -15.34 -21.76 17.84
C GLU A 17 -14.33 -21.51 16.72
N ILE A 18 -14.76 -20.74 15.71
CA ILE A 18 -13.87 -20.18 14.71
C ILE A 18 -13.00 -19.26 15.52
N GLN A 19 -11.84 -19.77 15.94
CA GLN A 19 -10.78 -18.98 16.53
C GLN A 19 -10.58 -17.78 15.62
N ALA A 20 -11.00 -16.60 16.07
CA ALA A 20 -10.87 -15.39 15.30
C ALA A 20 -9.38 -15.22 14.99
N LYS A 21 -9.05 -15.12 13.70
CA LYS A 21 -7.65 -15.06 13.22
C LYS A 21 -6.91 -13.78 13.65
N ALA A 22 -7.57 -12.90 14.40
CA ALA A 22 -7.05 -11.63 14.88
C ALA A 22 -7.53 -11.34 16.29
N GLU A 23 -6.64 -10.77 17.10
CA GLU A 23 -6.88 -10.29 18.46
C GLU A 23 -7.26 -8.81 18.48
N PHE A 24 -6.67 -8.04 17.56
CA PHE A 24 -6.95 -6.62 17.38
C PHE A 24 -7.08 -6.28 15.90
N MET A 25 -7.92 -5.29 15.61
CA MET A 25 -8.08 -4.67 14.31
C MET A 25 -7.88 -3.18 14.43
N ILE A 26 -7.11 -2.62 13.51
CA ILE A 26 -6.80 -1.20 13.42
C ILE A 26 -7.30 -0.74 12.06
N ILE A 27 -8.17 0.27 12.07
CA ILE A 27 -8.84 0.78 10.89
C ILE A 27 -8.51 2.26 10.80
N MET A 28 -7.95 2.68 9.67
CA MET A 28 -7.69 4.08 9.36
C MET A 28 -8.54 4.47 8.15
N GLU A 29 -9.23 5.59 8.26
CA GLU A 29 -10.13 6.13 7.23
C GLU A 29 -9.88 7.64 7.06
N TRP A 30 -9.94 8.12 5.82
CA TRP A 30 -9.95 9.54 5.50
C TRP A 30 -11.00 9.81 4.41
N ASP A 31 -11.14 11.07 4.01
CA ASP A 31 -12.08 11.48 2.96
C ASP A 31 -11.96 10.57 1.73
N ASP A 32 -13.06 9.90 1.37
CA ASP A 32 -13.10 8.88 0.31
C ASP A 32 -12.91 9.47 -1.10
N GLN A 33 -13.08 10.78 -1.26
CA GLN A 33 -12.77 11.49 -2.50
C GLN A 33 -11.34 12.03 -2.54
N SER A 34 -10.55 11.82 -1.49
CA SER A 34 -9.20 12.34 -1.42
C SER A 34 -8.25 11.57 -2.32
N ALA A 35 -7.41 12.30 -3.06
CA ALA A 35 -6.28 11.74 -3.80
C ALA A 35 -5.01 11.65 -2.95
N TYR A 36 -5.07 12.03 -1.67
CA TYR A 36 -3.93 11.90 -0.77
C TYR A 36 -3.69 10.44 -0.41
N ASP A 37 -2.41 10.13 -0.29
CA ASP A 37 -1.85 8.81 0.00
C ASP A 37 -1.48 8.81 1.49
N ILE A 38 -2.27 8.11 2.30
CA ILE A 38 -2.12 8.08 3.75
C ILE A 38 -1.89 6.64 4.18
N ASP A 39 -0.73 6.39 4.77
CA ASP A 39 -0.34 5.05 5.18
C ASP A 39 -0.56 4.86 6.69
N LEU A 40 -0.96 3.63 7.05
CA LEU A 40 -1.04 3.12 8.40
C LEU A 40 0.24 2.35 8.73
N TRP A 41 0.95 2.82 9.75
CA TRP A 41 2.18 2.22 10.23
C TRP A 41 2.01 1.73 11.66
N MET A 42 2.57 0.55 11.96
CA MET A 42 2.58 0.01 13.31
C MET A 42 3.92 -0.57 13.69
N GLN A 43 4.30 -0.40 14.96
CA GLN A 43 5.40 -1.11 15.57
C GLN A 43 4.90 -2.01 16.71
N ASP A 44 5.39 -3.25 16.76
CA ASP A 44 5.11 -4.19 17.84
C ASP A 44 6.11 -4.07 19.02
N PRO A 45 5.88 -4.78 20.14
CA PRO A 45 6.73 -4.70 21.33
C PRO A 45 8.18 -5.16 21.14
N VAL A 46 8.46 -5.99 20.13
CA VAL A 46 9.81 -6.51 19.85
C VAL A 46 10.52 -5.73 18.74
N GLY A 47 9.87 -4.70 18.19
CA GLY A 47 10.45 -3.76 17.24
C GLY A 47 10.15 -4.05 15.77
N ASN A 48 9.34 -5.06 15.46
CA ASN A 48 8.87 -5.27 14.10
C ASN A 48 8.01 -4.08 13.68
N VAL A 49 8.21 -3.58 12.46
CA VAL A 49 7.40 -2.49 11.90
C VAL A 49 6.67 -3.01 10.67
N VAL A 50 5.38 -2.73 10.61
CA VAL A 50 4.51 -3.05 9.48
C VAL A 50 3.94 -1.76 8.90
N GLY A 51 3.90 -1.69 7.57
CA GLY A 51 3.50 -0.58 6.73
C GLY A 51 4.10 -0.79 5.34
N PHE A 52 3.51 -0.24 4.28
CA PHE A 52 4.00 -0.51 2.92
C PHE A 52 5.47 -0.07 2.73
N PRO A 53 6.35 -0.89 2.12
CA PRO A 53 6.08 -2.18 1.47
C PRO A 53 6.16 -3.40 2.38
N ASN A 54 6.55 -3.26 3.65
CA ASN A 54 6.63 -4.36 4.60
C ASN A 54 5.26 -4.67 5.22
N MET A 55 4.41 -5.35 4.45
CA MET A 55 3.00 -5.59 4.82
C MET A 55 2.80 -6.60 5.96
N HIS A 56 3.85 -7.33 6.38
CA HIS A 56 3.74 -8.30 7.47
C HIS A 56 5.07 -8.46 8.19
N ALA A 57 5.02 -8.53 9.52
CA ALA A 57 6.18 -8.85 10.36
C ALA A 57 5.69 -9.32 11.74
N GLY A 58 6.30 -10.39 12.27
CA GLY A 58 5.83 -11.00 13.51
C GLY A 58 4.36 -11.44 13.42
N LEU A 59 3.51 -10.90 14.29
CA LEU A 59 2.06 -11.15 14.29
C LEU A 59 1.25 -9.99 13.69
N LEU A 60 1.91 -8.93 13.21
CA LEU A 60 1.28 -7.78 12.56
C LEU A 60 1.09 -8.01 11.07
N HIS A 61 -0.07 -7.62 10.55
CA HIS A 61 -0.43 -7.78 9.14
C HIS A 61 -1.20 -6.54 8.65
N LEU A 62 -0.68 -5.84 7.64
CA LEU A 62 -1.43 -4.87 6.85
C LEU A 62 -2.32 -5.66 5.87
N ASP A 63 -3.58 -5.84 6.24
CA ASP A 63 -4.54 -6.66 5.49
C ASP A 63 -5.12 -5.91 4.28
N LYS A 64 -5.20 -4.58 4.36
CA LYS A 64 -5.59 -3.71 3.26
C LYS A 64 -4.68 -2.50 3.21
N ASP A 65 -3.95 -2.40 2.10
CA ASP A 65 -3.17 -1.24 1.64
C ASP A 65 -4.06 -0.43 0.68
N ASP A 66 -4.01 0.91 0.76
CA ASP A 66 -4.83 1.78 -0.08
C ASP A 66 -4.04 2.96 -0.62
N LEU A 67 -4.06 3.13 -1.95
CA LEU A 67 -3.35 4.19 -2.66
C LEU A 67 -4.27 5.39 -2.97
N GLY A 68 -5.37 5.53 -2.23
CA GLY A 68 -6.43 6.50 -2.45
C GLY A 68 -7.23 6.20 -3.73
N GLN A 69 -7.64 7.26 -4.44
CA GLN A 69 -8.39 7.15 -5.71
C GLN A 69 -7.74 6.32 -6.83
N SER A 70 -6.47 5.94 -6.68
CA SER A 70 -5.71 5.21 -7.71
C SER A 70 -6.26 3.81 -7.99
N ASN A 71 -6.99 3.20 -7.04
CA ASN A 71 -7.41 1.78 -7.10
C ASN A 71 -8.93 1.56 -7.02
N ASP A 72 -9.75 2.60 -7.14
CA ASP A 72 -11.20 2.54 -6.83
C ASP A 72 -12.06 1.85 -7.90
N ARG A 73 -11.51 1.27 -8.98
CA ARG A 73 -12.32 0.71 -10.09
C ARG A 73 -12.53 -0.79 -9.94
N VAL A 74 -13.79 -1.21 -9.89
CA VAL A 74 -14.21 -2.62 -9.93
C VAL A 74 -14.91 -2.91 -11.25
N VAL A 75 -14.52 -3.99 -11.92
CA VAL A 75 -15.22 -4.52 -13.10
C VAL A 75 -16.33 -5.46 -12.62
N LEU A 76 -17.57 -5.16 -12.98
CA LEU A 76 -18.74 -5.95 -12.64
C LEU A 76 -18.92 -7.13 -13.60
N ALA A 77 -19.76 -8.09 -13.23
CA ALA A 77 -20.01 -9.31 -14.02
C ALA A 77 -20.60 -9.04 -15.41
N ASP A 78 -21.21 -7.86 -15.61
CA ASP A 78 -21.75 -7.39 -16.89
C ASP A 78 -20.71 -6.63 -17.74
N GLY A 79 -19.46 -6.54 -17.29
CA GLY A 79 -18.36 -5.84 -17.96
C GLY A 79 -18.33 -4.32 -17.70
N THR A 80 -19.29 -3.76 -16.96
CA THR A 80 -19.27 -2.34 -16.60
C THR A 80 -18.23 -2.08 -15.50
N THR A 81 -17.67 -0.87 -15.48
CA THR A 81 -16.75 -0.45 -14.41
C THR A 81 -17.50 0.45 -13.43
N LYS A 82 -17.41 0.13 -12.14
CA LYS A 82 -17.92 0.97 -11.05
C LYS A 82 -16.76 1.48 -10.22
N THR A 83 -16.75 2.79 -9.96
CA THR A 83 -15.82 3.38 -8.99
C THR A 83 -16.39 3.25 -7.58
N ILE A 84 -15.66 2.62 -6.67
CA ILE A 84 -15.94 2.51 -5.24
C ILE A 84 -14.92 3.38 -4.52
N PHE A 85 -15.33 4.58 -4.15
CA PHE A 85 -14.51 5.47 -3.33
C PHE A 85 -14.49 4.93 -1.91
N LEU A 86 -13.35 4.39 -1.48
CA LEU A 86 -13.16 3.92 -0.11
C LEU A 86 -11.70 4.04 0.26
N ASN A 87 -11.33 5.19 0.81
CA ASN A 87 -10.00 5.44 1.34
C ASN A 87 -9.87 4.84 2.75
N ARG A 88 -9.35 3.61 2.83
CA ARG A 88 -9.22 2.89 4.10
C ARG A 88 -8.04 1.93 4.10
N GLU A 89 -7.24 2.00 5.17
CA GLU A 89 -6.26 0.95 5.49
C GLU A 89 -6.68 0.15 6.72
N VAL A 90 -6.37 -1.14 6.70
CA VAL A 90 -6.72 -2.07 7.78
C VAL A 90 -5.50 -2.91 8.14
N MET A 91 -5.19 -2.94 9.43
CA MET A 91 -4.15 -3.78 10.00
C MET A 91 -4.72 -4.69 11.09
N THR A 92 -4.22 -5.92 11.20
CA THR A 92 -4.56 -6.83 12.30
C THR A 92 -3.34 -7.24 13.11
N ILE A 93 -3.58 -7.52 14.39
CA ILE A 93 -2.66 -8.23 15.28
C ILE A 93 -3.20 -9.64 15.44
N ARG A 94 -2.49 -10.65 14.92
CA ARG A 94 -2.98 -12.04 14.85
C ARG A 94 -2.71 -12.89 16.10
N GLY A 95 -2.08 -12.31 17.11
CA GLY A 95 -1.91 -12.94 18.42
C GLY A 95 -1.32 -11.97 19.43
N ILE A 96 -1.26 -12.39 20.69
CA ILE A 96 -0.83 -11.52 21.79
C ILE A 96 0.68 -11.63 22.02
N VAL A 97 1.41 -10.55 21.73
CA VAL A 97 2.74 -10.30 22.32
C VAL A 97 2.59 -9.21 23.37
N PRO A 98 2.90 -9.47 24.66
CA PRO A 98 2.81 -8.44 25.70
C PRO A 98 3.82 -7.33 25.48
N GLY A 99 3.44 -6.10 25.83
CA GLY A 99 4.27 -4.92 25.69
C GLY A 99 3.59 -3.82 24.89
N GLU A 100 4.36 -2.83 24.46
CA GLU A 100 3.83 -1.62 23.84
C GLU A 100 3.77 -1.71 22.32
N TYR A 101 2.59 -1.43 21.78
CA TYR A 101 2.34 -1.25 20.36
C TYR A 101 2.19 0.23 20.06
N ILE A 102 2.62 0.65 18.87
CA ILE A 102 2.61 2.06 18.45
C ILE A 102 1.95 2.15 17.09
N VAL A 103 0.92 2.98 16.97
CA VAL A 103 0.17 3.23 15.74
C VAL A 103 0.43 4.64 15.26
N ASN A 104 0.89 4.77 14.02
CA ASN A 104 1.16 6.03 13.36
C ASN A 104 0.34 6.12 12.07
N ASN A 105 -0.17 7.32 11.77
CA ASN A 105 -0.63 7.67 10.43
C ASN A 105 0.46 8.49 9.74
N HIS A 106 0.66 8.26 8.46
CA HIS A 106 1.69 8.93 7.67
C HIS A 106 1.08 9.51 6.40
N LEU A 107 1.12 10.83 6.24
CA LEU A 107 0.73 11.48 4.99
C LEU A 107 1.87 11.32 3.98
N TYR A 108 1.91 10.19 3.29
CA TYR A 108 2.97 9.84 2.35
C TYR A 108 3.01 10.80 1.16
N SER A 109 1.85 11.08 0.57
CA SER A 109 1.78 11.93 -0.62
C SER A 109 0.52 12.78 -0.67
N MET A 110 0.68 14.04 -1.03
CA MET A 110 -0.43 14.96 -1.31
C MET A 110 -0.62 15.07 -2.84
N LYS A 111 -1.05 13.96 -3.47
CA LYS A 111 -1.32 13.91 -4.91
C LYS A 111 -2.69 14.54 -5.22
N GLY A 112 -2.92 14.84 -6.51
CA GLY A 112 -4.17 15.39 -7.01
C GLY A 112 -4.15 16.92 -7.12
N THR A 113 -4.93 17.44 -8.08
CA THR A 113 -5.01 18.89 -8.37
C THR A 113 -6.15 19.58 -7.62
N GLN A 114 -7.14 18.81 -7.16
CA GLN A 114 -8.39 19.29 -6.58
C GLN A 114 -8.30 19.52 -5.06
N GLN A 115 -7.51 18.72 -4.35
CA GLN A 115 -7.35 18.86 -2.91
C GLN A 115 -6.06 19.59 -2.57
N LYS A 116 -6.19 20.70 -1.84
CA LYS A 116 -5.08 21.47 -1.30
C LYS A 116 -5.40 21.82 0.14
N GLY A 117 -4.56 21.34 1.06
CA GLY A 117 -4.68 21.67 2.48
C GLY A 117 -4.73 20.45 3.39
N PRO A 118 -5.07 20.67 4.67
CA PRO A 118 -5.13 19.62 5.67
C PRO A 118 -6.15 18.53 5.36
N ILE A 119 -5.88 17.32 5.83
CA ILE A 119 -6.79 16.17 5.76
C ILE A 119 -7.07 15.64 7.17
N GLU A 120 -8.34 15.36 7.44
CA GLU A 120 -8.75 14.67 8.66
C GLU A 120 -8.67 13.16 8.45
N VAL A 121 -8.04 12.48 9.40
CA VAL A 121 -7.86 11.03 9.39
C VAL A 121 -8.38 10.46 10.69
N THR A 122 -9.30 9.50 10.59
CA THR A 122 -9.87 8.78 11.73
C THR A 122 -9.19 7.43 11.87
N THR A 123 -8.73 7.10 13.07
CA THR A 123 -8.13 5.80 13.37
C THR A 123 -8.85 5.16 14.55
N LYS A 124 -9.23 3.89 14.38
CA LYS A 124 -9.86 3.06 15.40
C LYS A 124 -8.96 1.87 15.73
N VAL A 125 -8.86 1.52 17.01
CA VAL A 125 -8.23 0.29 17.50
C VAL A 125 -9.28 -0.50 18.26
N ILE A 126 -9.57 -1.71 17.79
CA ILE A 126 -10.64 -2.57 18.28
C ILE A 126 -10.01 -3.88 18.72
N LYS A 127 -10.26 -4.30 19.96
CA LYS A 127 -9.98 -5.66 20.41
C LYS A 127 -11.14 -6.55 19.98
N LEU A 128 -10.84 -7.75 19.48
CA LEU A 128 -11.84 -8.69 18.99
C LEU A 128 -12.19 -9.75 20.04
N ASN A 129 -11.23 -10.20 20.86
CA ASN A 129 -11.40 -11.31 21.81
C ASN A 129 -10.93 -10.96 23.23
N PRO A 130 -11.83 -10.63 24.17
CA PRO A 130 -13.23 -10.24 23.95
C PRO A 130 -13.32 -8.89 23.23
N PHE A 131 -14.49 -8.62 22.63
CA PHE A 131 -14.74 -7.40 21.90
C PHE A 131 -14.62 -6.15 22.78
N GLY A 132 -13.93 -5.12 22.30
CA GLY A 132 -13.88 -3.83 22.98
C GLY A 132 -13.19 -2.75 22.17
N GLU A 133 -13.73 -1.54 22.19
CA GLU A 133 -13.07 -0.38 21.57
C GLU A 133 -11.92 0.11 22.45
N ILE A 134 -10.70 0.04 21.93
CA ILE A 134 -9.50 0.51 22.62
C ILE A 134 -9.27 1.99 22.31
N HIS A 135 -9.54 2.41 21.09
CA HIS A 135 -9.34 3.79 20.66
C HIS A 135 -10.25 4.14 19.50
N ALA A 136 -10.78 5.34 19.50
CA ALA A 136 -11.27 6.05 18.34
C ALA A 136 -10.78 7.49 18.44
N GLY A 137 -10.10 7.98 17.42
CA GLY A 137 -9.53 9.32 17.40
C GLY A 137 -9.39 9.86 16.00
N GLN A 138 -9.45 11.18 15.88
CA GLN A 138 -9.23 11.91 14.64
C GLN A 138 -8.00 12.79 14.79
N VAL A 139 -7.18 12.84 13.74
CA VAL A 139 -6.03 13.74 13.64
C VAL A 139 -6.07 14.50 12.32
N THR A 140 -5.50 15.70 12.31
CA THR A 140 -5.36 16.52 11.11
C THR A 140 -3.92 16.46 10.62
N LEU A 141 -3.70 15.95 9.41
CA LEU A 141 -2.40 15.94 8.74
C LEU A 141 -2.34 17.10 7.74
N THR A 142 -1.27 17.88 7.77
CA THR A 142 -1.19 19.18 7.07
C THR A 142 -0.08 19.25 6.04
N THR A 143 0.93 18.40 6.14
CA THR A 143 2.15 18.49 5.31
C THR A 143 2.60 17.13 4.79
N HIS A 144 3.16 17.13 3.58
CA HIS A 144 3.75 15.93 2.97
C HIS A 144 4.84 15.33 3.87
N GLY A 145 4.79 14.01 4.07
CA GLY A 145 5.70 13.25 4.93
C GLY A 145 5.45 13.44 6.43
N GLN A 146 4.34 14.09 6.81
CA GLN A 146 3.95 14.20 8.21
C GLN A 146 3.59 12.83 8.76
N GLU A 147 4.21 12.49 9.88
CA GLU A 147 3.95 11.26 10.61
C GLU A 147 3.43 11.63 12.00
N GLU A 148 2.29 11.04 12.36
CA GLU A 148 1.60 11.37 13.59
C GLU A 148 1.32 10.09 14.39
N THR A 149 1.89 10.00 15.60
CA THR A 149 1.55 8.94 16.54
C THR A 149 0.14 9.18 17.08
N ILE A 150 -0.75 8.24 16.74
CA ILE A 150 -2.17 8.26 17.11
C ILE A 150 -2.35 7.73 18.53
N ILE A 151 -1.78 6.55 18.78
CA ILE A 151 -1.86 5.87 20.06
C ILE A 151 -0.66 4.94 20.25
N ARG A 152 -0.17 4.93 21.48
CA ARG A 152 0.68 3.87 22.03
C ARG A 152 -0.14 3.14 23.06
N PHE A 153 -0.27 1.83 22.95
CA PHE A 153 -1.04 1.02 23.89
C PHE A 153 -0.24 -0.19 24.34
N THR A 154 -0.28 -0.48 25.64
CA THR A 154 0.46 -1.59 26.24
C THR A 154 -0.50 -2.74 26.52
N ILE A 155 -0.19 -3.91 25.97
CA ILE A 155 -0.92 -5.16 26.20
C ILE A 155 -0.23 -5.97 27.29
N ASP A 156 -1.00 -6.54 28.21
CA ASP A 156 -0.51 -7.45 29.26
C ASP A 156 -0.45 -8.92 28.79
N PRO A 157 0.14 -9.84 29.59
CA PRO A 157 0.18 -11.27 29.24
C PRO A 157 -1.17 -11.96 29.01
N SER A 158 -2.26 -11.38 29.54
CA SER A 158 -3.63 -11.87 29.32
C SER A 158 -4.30 -11.27 28.08
N GLY A 159 -3.62 -10.39 27.33
CA GLY A 159 -4.14 -9.79 26.11
C GLY A 159 -5.02 -8.56 26.33
N TYR A 160 -5.06 -8.00 27.55
CA TYR A 160 -5.79 -6.78 27.85
C TYR A 160 -4.90 -5.53 27.74
N VAL A 161 -5.51 -4.41 27.37
CA VAL A 161 -4.82 -3.12 27.28
C VAL A 161 -4.72 -2.49 28.67
N LYS A 162 -3.50 -2.42 29.21
CA LYS A 162 -3.18 -1.88 30.54
C LYS A 162 -3.03 -0.36 30.57
N SER A 163 -2.44 0.22 29.53
CA SER A 163 -2.10 1.65 29.48
C SER A 163 -2.09 2.18 28.07
N LYS A 164 -2.33 3.50 27.94
CA LYS A 164 -2.33 4.22 26.67
C LYS A 164 -1.57 5.53 26.84
N ASN A 165 -0.83 5.95 25.81
CA ASN A 165 -0.22 7.27 25.73
C ASN A 165 -0.16 7.76 24.27
N ARG A 166 0.30 8.99 24.06
CA ARG A 166 0.44 9.61 22.72
C ARG A 166 1.82 10.22 22.49
N LEU A 167 2.84 9.71 23.20
CA LEU A 167 4.21 10.18 23.00
C LEU A 167 4.64 9.93 21.56
N LYS A 168 5.20 10.94 20.91
CA LYS A 168 5.60 10.87 19.50
C LYS A 168 6.76 9.91 19.31
N LYS A 169 6.65 9.07 18.28
CA LYS A 169 7.74 8.23 17.79
C LYS A 169 7.62 8.13 16.27
N ARG A 170 8.74 8.27 15.56
CA ARG A 170 8.79 8.19 14.10
C ARG A 170 9.50 6.92 13.65
N PHE A 171 8.91 6.23 12.68
CA PHE A 171 9.46 5.01 12.06
C PHE A 171 8.90 4.73 10.66
N ALA A 172 7.88 5.47 10.20
CA ALA A 172 7.32 5.33 8.86
C ALA A 172 8.39 5.59 7.78
N GLY A 173 8.43 4.73 6.75
CA GLY A 173 9.35 4.86 5.61
C GLY A 173 10.84 4.68 5.94
N GLN A 174 11.21 4.35 7.19
CA GLN A 174 12.60 4.09 7.54
C GLN A 174 13.03 2.69 7.08
N ARG A 175 14.20 2.59 6.43
CA ARG A 175 14.82 1.30 6.12
C ARG A 175 15.21 0.62 7.43
N GLN A 176 14.57 -0.50 7.74
CA GLN A 176 14.93 -1.29 8.94
C GLN A 176 16.34 -1.87 8.78
N PRO A 177 17.27 -1.64 9.73
CA PRO A 177 18.52 -2.38 9.78
C PRO A 177 18.23 -3.82 10.20
N GLY A 178 18.37 -4.78 9.30
CA GLY A 178 18.33 -6.21 9.64
C GLY A 178 16.97 -6.91 9.60
N GLY A 179 15.96 -6.35 8.92
CA GLY A 179 14.71 -7.06 8.67
C GLY A 179 14.95 -8.25 7.72
N TYR A 180 14.71 -9.48 8.20
CA TYR A 180 14.71 -10.67 7.36
C TYR A 180 13.54 -10.58 6.38
N MET A 181 13.83 -10.30 5.10
CA MET A 181 12.86 -10.48 4.02
C MET A 181 12.51 -11.97 3.94
N THR A 182 11.32 -12.36 4.37
CA THR A 182 10.78 -13.68 4.02
C THR A 182 10.15 -13.59 2.64
N SER A 183 10.99 -13.48 1.60
CA SER A 183 10.52 -13.61 0.22
C SER A 183 10.25 -15.08 -0.09
N GLN A 184 9.03 -15.56 0.19
CA GLN A 184 8.55 -16.81 -0.39
C GLN A 184 7.84 -16.46 -1.70
N GLY A 185 8.62 -16.37 -2.77
CA GLY A 185 8.17 -16.15 -4.14
C GLY A 185 9.10 -16.89 -5.10
N SER A 186 8.53 -17.88 -5.78
CA SER A 186 9.16 -18.88 -6.66
C SER A 186 10.30 -18.36 -7.55
N ALA A 187 11.53 -18.82 -7.28
CA ALA A 187 12.62 -18.75 -8.25
C ALA A 187 12.58 -20.00 -9.14
N SER A 188 12.19 -19.82 -10.40
CA SER A 188 12.41 -20.80 -11.46
C SER A 188 13.92 -21.03 -11.66
N HIS A 189 14.29 -22.30 -11.79
CA HIS A 189 15.64 -22.77 -12.08
C HIS A 189 16.28 -22.08 -13.28
N SER A 190 17.52 -21.65 -13.13
CA SER A 190 18.56 -21.86 -14.14
C SER A 190 19.91 -21.98 -13.45
N SER A 191 20.33 -23.22 -13.22
CA SER A 191 21.66 -23.59 -12.79
C SER A 191 22.56 -23.73 -14.02
N PHE A 192 23.75 -23.11 -13.97
CA PHE A 192 24.91 -23.64 -14.67
C PHE A 192 26.13 -23.48 -13.76
N ASP A 193 26.52 -24.61 -13.17
CA ASP A 193 27.76 -24.81 -12.42
C ASP A 193 28.97 -24.56 -13.31
N THR A 194 30.06 -24.03 -12.75
CA THR A 194 31.41 -24.52 -13.10
C THR A 194 32.33 -24.41 -11.89
N TYR A 195 32.97 -25.54 -11.62
CA TYR A 195 33.86 -25.88 -10.53
C TYR A 195 35.17 -25.08 -10.51
N HIS A 196 35.69 -24.88 -9.30
CA HIS A 196 37.09 -24.63 -8.99
C HIS A 196 37.92 -25.90 -9.20
N ASP A 197 39.12 -25.78 -9.78
CA ASP A 197 40.26 -26.64 -9.44
C ASP A 197 41.57 -25.85 -9.57
N VAL A 198 42.51 -26.19 -8.68
CA VAL A 198 43.78 -25.51 -8.43
C VAL A 198 44.93 -26.47 -8.76
N GLU A 199 46.07 -25.89 -9.13
CA GLU A 199 47.45 -26.42 -9.08
C GLU A 199 48.06 -27.03 -10.36
N GLY A 200 49.24 -26.50 -10.73
CA GLY A 200 50.22 -27.17 -11.60
C GLY A 200 51.04 -26.23 -12.48
N GLU A 201 52.06 -25.56 -11.93
CA GLU A 201 53.14 -24.94 -12.72
C GLU A 201 54.03 -26.01 -13.37
N GLN A 202 54.39 -25.81 -14.65
CA GLN A 202 55.72 -26.12 -15.20
C GLN A 202 55.93 -25.46 -16.58
N MET A 203 57.05 -24.73 -16.71
CA MET A 203 57.54 -24.12 -17.95
C MET A 203 58.24 -25.15 -18.85
N GLN A 204 58.24 -24.90 -20.18
CA GLN A 204 59.43 -24.77 -21.05
C GLN A 204 59.11 -25.18 -22.52
N GLY A 205 59.34 -24.26 -23.47
CA GLY A 205 59.88 -24.58 -24.81
C GLY A 205 59.00 -24.31 -26.03
N ASP A 206 59.18 -23.14 -26.66
CA ASP A 206 59.11 -22.94 -28.13
C ASP A 206 60.31 -23.66 -28.81
N PRO A 207 60.38 -23.93 -30.14
CA PRO A 207 59.80 -23.15 -31.25
C PRO A 207 59.37 -23.92 -32.55
N ALA A 208 59.09 -23.13 -33.60
CA ALA A 208 59.02 -23.39 -35.06
C ALA A 208 57.59 -23.52 -35.63
N ASP A 209 57.11 -22.60 -36.48
CA ASP A 209 57.47 -22.27 -37.89
C ASP A 209 57.09 -23.35 -38.89
N ASP A 210 55.91 -23.23 -39.51
CA ASP A 210 55.66 -23.61 -40.90
C ASP A 210 54.29 -23.14 -41.43
N ASP A 211 54.34 -22.84 -42.73
CA ASP A 211 53.40 -22.14 -43.61
C ASP A 211 52.13 -22.93 -43.99
N GLU A 212 51.05 -22.22 -44.33
CA GLU A 212 50.16 -22.36 -45.53
C GLU A 212 48.79 -21.69 -45.26
N VAL A 213 48.42 -20.54 -45.82
CA VAL A 213 48.04 -20.20 -47.22
C VAL A 213 46.54 -20.43 -47.57
N HIS A 214 45.87 -19.29 -47.77
CA HIS A 214 44.74 -18.92 -48.65
C HIS A 214 43.27 -19.36 -48.45
N SER A 215 42.44 -18.32 -48.30
CA SER A 215 41.28 -17.89 -49.16
C SER A 215 40.05 -17.60 -48.29
N GLY A 216 39.26 -16.54 -48.46
CA GLY A 216 39.20 -15.40 -49.36
C GLY A 216 37.95 -14.59 -48.94
N THR A 217 38.07 -13.26 -49.02
CA THR A 217 37.06 -12.24 -49.40
C THR A 217 35.57 -12.48 -49.06
N GLU A 218 34.77 -11.53 -48.56
CA GLU A 218 34.69 -10.11 -48.88
C GLU A 218 33.67 -9.45 -47.92
N GLY A 219 33.91 -8.22 -47.50
CA GLY A 219 32.97 -7.44 -46.69
C GLY A 219 32.04 -6.56 -47.54
N SER A 220 30.95 -6.09 -46.95
CA SER A 220 30.39 -4.77 -47.29
C SER A 220 29.60 -4.18 -46.13
N HIS A 221 30.11 -3.07 -45.60
CA HIS A 221 29.36 -2.05 -44.87
C HIS A 221 28.36 -1.35 -45.81
N TYR A 222 27.16 -1.00 -45.33
CA TYR A 222 26.52 0.27 -45.67
C TYR A 222 25.52 0.76 -44.59
N ASN A 223 25.45 2.08 -44.51
CA ASN A 223 24.97 3.00 -43.46
C ASN A 223 23.42 3.19 -43.44
N PRO A 224 22.79 3.65 -42.32
CA PRO A 224 21.35 3.77 -42.21
C PRO A 224 20.84 5.12 -42.73
N GLY A 225 19.72 5.09 -43.45
CA GLY A 225 18.99 6.26 -43.95
C GLY A 225 17.84 6.65 -43.03
N ALA A 226 17.72 7.96 -42.81
CA ALA A 226 16.71 8.65 -42.02
C ALA A 226 15.27 8.44 -42.55
N GLY A 227 14.31 8.39 -41.62
CA GLY A 227 12.89 8.48 -41.89
C GLY A 227 12.19 9.22 -40.75
N PHE A 228 11.75 10.45 -41.05
CA PHE A 228 10.82 11.24 -40.25
C PHE A 228 9.47 10.53 -40.15
N ASP A 229 8.87 10.48 -38.97
CA ASP A 229 7.42 10.35 -38.85
C ASP A 229 6.90 11.29 -37.75
N SER A 230 5.96 12.13 -38.17
CA SER A 230 5.36 13.22 -37.42
C SER A 230 3.87 12.93 -37.29
N THR A 231 3.42 12.57 -36.09
CA THR A 231 1.99 12.40 -35.79
C THR A 231 1.32 13.77 -35.62
N PRO A 232 0.16 14.03 -36.25
CA PRO A 232 -0.51 15.32 -36.18
C PRO A 232 -1.37 15.48 -34.92
N SER A 233 -1.35 16.68 -34.33
CA SER A 233 -2.27 17.16 -33.29
C SER A 233 -3.70 17.35 -33.82
N PRO A 234 -4.74 17.23 -32.97
CA PRO A 234 -6.14 17.41 -33.38
C PRO A 234 -6.48 18.89 -33.67
N PRO A 235 -7.49 19.16 -34.52
CA PRO A 235 -7.83 20.51 -34.95
C PRO A 235 -8.52 21.32 -33.84
N THR A 236 -8.10 22.58 -33.68
CA THR A 236 -8.75 23.60 -32.86
C THR A 236 -10.01 24.12 -33.54
N ASP A 237 -11.15 24.00 -32.88
CA ASP A 237 -12.43 24.60 -33.28
C ASP A 237 -12.36 26.14 -33.20
N PRO A 238 -12.62 26.89 -34.30
CA PRO A 238 -12.56 28.35 -34.30
C PRO A 238 -13.70 29.06 -33.54
N ASN A 239 -14.73 28.36 -33.04
CA ASN A 239 -15.94 28.99 -32.48
C ASN A 239 -16.06 29.01 -30.95
N ALA A 240 -15.03 28.61 -30.20
CA ALA A 240 -15.10 28.55 -28.74
C ALA A 240 -14.99 29.92 -28.01
N LYS A 241 -14.99 31.04 -28.73
CA LYS A 241 -14.80 32.40 -28.15
C LYS A 241 -16.05 33.30 -28.13
N GLU A 242 -17.22 32.82 -28.56
CA GLU A 242 -18.45 33.65 -28.56
C GLU A 242 -19.51 33.25 -27.52
N GLU A 243 -19.30 32.20 -26.70
CA GLU A 243 -20.25 31.81 -25.64
C GLU A 243 -19.92 32.34 -24.24
N GLU A 244 -18.74 32.91 -24.01
CA GLU A 244 -18.36 33.47 -22.69
C GLU A 244 -18.80 34.93 -22.46
N GLU A 245 -19.18 35.67 -23.51
CA GLU A 245 -19.65 37.08 -23.38
C GLU A 245 -21.17 37.24 -23.21
N ARG A 246 -21.97 36.17 -23.23
CA ARG A 246 -23.42 36.21 -23.01
C ARG A 246 -23.91 35.88 -21.60
N ARG A 247 -23.02 35.50 -20.67
CA ARG A 247 -23.38 35.19 -19.27
C ARG A 247 -23.01 36.29 -18.26
N GLY A 248 -22.51 37.45 -18.71
CA GLY A 248 -21.97 38.50 -17.85
C GLY A 248 -22.83 39.76 -17.62
N ARG A 249 -24.12 39.79 -18.00
CA ARG A 249 -25.00 40.96 -17.75
C ARG A 249 -26.43 40.56 -17.42
N GLN A 250 -26.72 40.43 -16.14
CA GLN A 250 -28.00 40.52 -15.41
C GLN A 250 -27.62 40.04 -14.00
N ASP A 251 -27.39 40.88 -12.99
CA ASP A 251 -28.38 41.72 -12.34
C ASP A 251 -27.70 42.83 -11.51
N TYR A 252 -28.11 44.09 -11.67
CA TYR A 252 -28.07 45.12 -10.63
C TYR A 252 -28.88 46.34 -11.11
N GLU A 253 -30.10 46.53 -10.58
CA GLU A 253 -30.73 47.86 -10.54
C GLU A 253 -31.20 48.18 -9.11
N PRO A 254 -30.99 49.43 -8.62
CA PRO A 254 -31.37 49.85 -7.29
C PRO A 254 -32.75 50.54 -7.30
N GLY A 255 -33.69 50.05 -6.48
CA GLY A 255 -34.96 50.72 -6.24
C GLY A 255 -34.86 51.75 -5.12
N MET A 256 -34.82 53.04 -5.45
CA MET A 256 -35.18 54.14 -4.55
C MET A 256 -36.64 54.56 -4.75
N GLY A 257 -37.34 54.84 -3.65
CA GLY A 257 -38.17 56.05 -3.54
C GLY A 257 -39.70 55.91 -3.64
N GLY A 258 -40.35 55.76 -2.47
CA GLY A 258 -41.33 56.71 -1.92
C GLY A 258 -42.70 56.91 -2.58
N PHE A 259 -43.77 56.61 -1.81
CA PHE A 259 -44.83 57.55 -1.39
C PHE A 259 -45.36 57.10 -0.02
#